data_AF-A0A428JD08-F1
#
_entry.id   AF-A0A428JD08-F1
#
_cell.length_a   1.000
_cell.length_b   1.000
_cell.length_c   1.000
_cell.angle_alpha   90.00
_cell.angle_beta   90.00
_cell.angle_gamma   90.00
#
_symmetry.space_group_name_H-M   'P 1'
#
loop_
_entity.id
_entity.type
_entity.pdbx_description
1 polymer ?
#
loop_
_entity_poly.entity_id
_entity_poly.type
_entity_poly.pdbx_seq_one_letter_code
_entity_poly.pdbx_strand_id
1 'polypeptide(L)'
;MDCVRPDSLTAPAKVDCAVHFGQTVRMAIGRRGAFAAAFATIAAMKTLAAWNAAFAAVNDDKIILTPLYVNPQLPQSEAQFAEENTNGSINGKGFLTGYNAVKYTAEYVGLPASIKAQLEKMENESRAELGVDPVEMALITPDNRIISRGVNGIPFSNFYLQSVGSEGFKALNKNGFGISLDGKWDVGTTITQADFDLVSLNPV
;
A
#
# COMPACT_ATOMS: atom_id res chain seq x y z
N MET A 1 5.89 30.76 -19.53
CA MET A 1 5.92 29.90 -18.33
C MET A 1 7.23 29.15 -18.40
N ASP A 2 8.25 29.62 -17.67
CA ASP A 2 9.61 29.12 -17.79
C ASP A 2 9.72 27.75 -17.15
N CYS A 3 9.78 26.72 -17.99
CA CYS A 3 10.14 25.38 -17.56
C CYS A 3 11.67 25.35 -17.40
N VAL A 4 12.17 25.69 -16.22
CA VAL A 4 13.59 25.57 -15.89
C VAL A 4 13.97 24.09 -15.97
N ARG A 5 14.76 23.74 -16.99
CA ARG A 5 15.28 22.40 -17.16
C ARG A 5 16.31 22.14 -16.04
N PRO A 6 16.26 20.99 -15.35
CA PRO A 6 17.24 20.68 -14.32
C PRO A 6 18.67 20.67 -14.89
N ASP A 7 19.61 21.26 -14.13
CA ASP A 7 20.96 21.60 -14.57
C ASP A 7 21.83 20.40 -15.00
N SER A 8 21.51 19.18 -14.55
CA SER A 8 22.13 17.96 -15.05
C SER A 8 21.31 16.71 -14.71
N LEU A 9 21.45 15.66 -15.53
CA LEU A 9 20.95 14.32 -15.22
C LEU A 9 21.98 13.60 -14.33
N THR A 10 21.65 13.38 -13.06
CA THR A 10 22.51 12.64 -12.14
C THR A 10 22.48 11.15 -12.46
N ALA A 11 23.64 10.47 -12.43
CA ALA A 11 23.69 9.03 -12.62
C ALA A 11 22.93 8.30 -11.50
N PRO A 12 22.12 7.27 -11.80
CA PRO A 12 21.43 6.50 -10.77
C PRO A 12 22.45 5.74 -9.90
N ALA A 13 22.19 5.69 -8.60
CA ALA A 13 22.97 4.86 -7.68
C ALA A 13 22.86 3.38 -8.06
N LYS A 14 23.90 2.59 -7.74
CA LYS A 14 23.91 1.14 -7.96
C LYS A 14 22.75 0.49 -7.21
N VAL A 15 22.06 -0.44 -7.87
CA VAL A 15 21.03 -1.29 -7.24
C VAL A 15 21.73 -2.40 -6.46
N ASP A 16 21.78 -2.28 -5.13
CA ASP A 16 22.45 -3.29 -4.28
C ASP A 16 21.55 -4.49 -3.94
N CYS A 17 20.22 -4.34 -3.99
CA CYS A 17 19.26 -5.42 -3.78
C CYS A 17 18.03 -5.26 -4.68
N ALA A 18 17.59 -6.35 -5.32
CA ALA A 18 16.31 -6.38 -6.02
C ALA A 18 15.15 -6.35 -4.99
N VAL A 19 14.17 -5.50 -5.23
CA VAL A 19 12.96 -5.40 -4.41
C VAL A 19 11.85 -6.20 -5.07
N HIS A 20 11.33 -7.20 -4.36
CA HIS A 20 10.22 -8.01 -4.82
C HIS A 20 8.92 -7.63 -4.08
N PHE A 21 8.24 -6.58 -4.54
CA PHE A 21 6.97 -6.12 -3.96
C PHE A 21 5.83 -7.17 -4.01
N GLY A 22 5.92 -8.14 -4.93
CA GLY A 22 5.00 -9.28 -5.05
C GLY A 22 5.17 -10.35 -3.98
N GLN A 23 6.01 -10.15 -2.96
CA GLN A 23 6.20 -11.09 -1.85
C GLN A 23 5.57 -10.57 -0.55
N THR A 24 4.67 -9.59 -0.61
CA THR A 24 4.01 -9.07 0.59
C THR A 24 2.99 -10.07 1.12
N VAL A 25 2.94 -10.24 2.44
CA VAL A 25 2.09 -11.24 3.11
C VAL A 25 1.12 -10.60 4.11
N ARG A 26 1.33 -9.32 4.43
CA ARG A 26 0.54 -8.59 5.41
C ARG A 26 0.59 -7.09 5.16
N MET A 27 -0.46 -6.38 5.56
CA MET A 27 -0.51 -4.92 5.55
C MET A 27 -0.76 -4.41 6.96
N ALA A 28 0.00 -3.38 7.35
CA ALA A 28 -0.38 -2.48 8.42
C ALA A 28 -1.19 -1.32 7.83
N ILE A 29 -2.31 -0.94 8.43
CA ILE A 29 -3.19 0.11 7.91
C ILE A 29 -3.50 1.09 9.03
N GLY A 30 -3.51 2.38 8.70
CA GLY A 30 -3.91 3.46 9.60
C GLY A 30 -4.57 4.58 8.81
N ARG A 31 -5.18 5.53 9.51
CA ARG A 31 -5.63 6.78 8.90
C ARG A 31 -4.40 7.58 8.43
N ARG A 32 -4.57 8.47 7.45
CA ARG A 32 -3.46 9.32 7.00
C ARG A 32 -2.82 10.06 8.17
N GLY A 33 -1.49 9.98 8.26
CA GLY A 33 -0.72 10.57 9.35
C GLY A 33 -0.50 9.65 10.55
N ALA A 34 -1.26 8.55 10.69
CA ALA A 34 -1.10 7.61 11.80
C ALA A 34 0.32 7.00 11.86
N PHE A 35 0.89 6.69 10.70
CA PHE A 35 2.27 6.19 10.60
C PHE A 35 3.30 7.22 11.07
N ALA A 36 3.15 8.49 10.66
CA ALA A 36 4.06 9.54 11.09
C ALA A 36 3.96 9.84 12.59
N ALA A 37 2.74 9.77 13.14
CA ALA A 37 2.50 9.90 14.58
C ALA A 37 3.09 8.73 15.38
N ALA A 38 2.91 7.50 14.88
CA ALA A 38 3.43 6.29 15.51
C ALA A 38 4.97 6.17 15.42
N PHE A 39 5.55 6.62 14.30
CA PHE A 39 6.96 6.41 13.98
C PHE A 39 7.65 7.75 13.66
N ALA A 40 8.12 8.45 14.68
CA ALA A 40 8.86 9.71 14.49
C ALA A 40 10.14 9.54 13.64
N THR A 41 10.71 8.33 13.56
CA THR A 41 11.91 8.01 12.78
C THR A 41 11.86 6.59 12.19
N ILE A 42 12.68 6.33 11.16
CA ILE A 42 12.89 4.98 10.62
C ILE A 42 13.43 4.03 11.70
N ALA A 43 14.28 4.51 12.61
CA ALA A 43 14.77 3.69 13.71
C ALA A 43 13.63 3.24 14.64
N ALA A 44 12.66 4.11 14.94
CA ALA A 44 11.49 3.75 15.74
C ALA A 44 10.66 2.64 15.06
N MET A 45 10.49 2.72 13.73
CA MET A 45 9.76 1.73 12.93
C MET A 45 10.37 0.32 12.99
N LYS A 46 11.65 0.19 13.39
CA LYS A 46 12.30 -1.11 13.58
C LYS A 46 12.02 -1.77 14.92
N THR A 47 11.41 -1.06 15.87
CA THR A 47 11.29 -1.50 17.26
C THR A 47 9.90 -2.05 17.57
N LEU A 48 9.84 -3.17 18.30
CA LEU A 48 8.57 -3.78 18.74
C LEU A 48 7.75 -2.81 19.63
N ALA A 49 8.43 -2.00 20.45
CA ALA A 49 7.78 -1.06 21.36
C ALA A 49 6.95 0.00 20.62
N ALA A 50 7.47 0.56 19.52
CA ALA A 50 6.73 1.55 18.72
C ALA A 50 5.48 0.94 18.08
N TRP A 51 5.59 -0.28 17.55
CA TRP A 51 4.45 -0.99 16.97
C TRP A 51 3.38 -1.34 18.00
N ASN A 52 3.77 -1.84 19.17
CA ASN A 52 2.83 -2.11 20.26
C ASN A 52 2.11 -0.83 20.73
N ALA A 53 2.81 0.31 20.78
CA ALA A 53 2.20 1.60 21.10
C ALA A 53 1.19 2.02 20.01
N ALA A 54 1.52 1.85 18.74
CA ALA A 54 0.64 2.15 17.61
C ALA A 54 -0.63 1.28 17.59
N PHE A 55 -0.53 0.00 17.99
CA PHE A 55 -1.67 -0.90 18.10
C PHE A 55 -2.57 -0.58 19.31
N ALA A 56 -1.96 -0.13 20.41
CA ALA A 56 -2.65 0.23 21.63
C ALA A 56 -3.32 1.61 21.56
N ALA A 57 -2.98 2.44 20.56
CA ALA A 57 -3.62 3.73 20.36
C ALA A 57 -5.14 3.57 20.15
N VAL A 58 -5.89 4.56 20.64
CA VAL A 58 -7.37 4.56 20.64
C VAL A 58 -7.97 5.68 19.79
N ASN A 59 -7.12 6.54 19.24
CA ASN A 59 -7.45 7.71 18.43
C ASN A 59 -7.12 7.46 16.95
N ASP A 60 -7.04 8.53 16.17
CA ASP A 60 -6.71 8.49 14.74
C ASP A 60 -5.30 7.98 14.43
N ASP A 61 -4.43 7.89 15.44
CA ASP A 61 -3.06 7.37 15.31
C ASP A 61 -3.00 5.83 15.38
N LYS A 62 -4.15 5.17 15.53
CA LYS A 62 -4.22 3.71 15.60
C LYS A 62 -3.81 3.08 14.28
N ILE A 63 -2.89 2.14 14.37
CA ILE A 63 -2.52 1.24 13.29
C ILE A 63 -3.11 -0.13 13.57
N ILE A 64 -3.61 -0.80 12.53
CA ILE A 64 -4.10 -2.18 12.60
C ILE A 64 -3.29 -3.07 11.66
N LEU A 65 -3.10 -4.33 12.05
CA LEU A 65 -2.54 -5.34 11.17
C LEU A 65 -3.65 -6.17 10.54
N THR A 66 -3.66 -6.23 9.22
CA THR A 66 -4.52 -7.16 8.48
C THR A 66 -4.11 -8.61 8.77
N PRO A 67 -5.01 -9.61 8.57
CA PRO A 67 -4.61 -11.01 8.55
C PRO A 67 -3.56 -11.29 7.46
N LEU A 68 -2.92 -12.46 7.55
CA LEU A 68 -2.04 -12.91 6.46
C LEU A 68 -2.86 -13.18 5.19
N TYR A 69 -2.32 -12.79 4.06
CA TYR A 69 -2.89 -13.05 2.74
C TYR A 69 -1.87 -13.69 1.80
N VAL A 70 -2.37 -14.20 0.69
CA VAL A 70 -1.59 -14.89 -0.34
C VAL A 70 -1.87 -14.31 -1.72
N ASN A 71 -1.02 -14.65 -2.69
CA ASN A 71 -1.16 -14.28 -4.09
C ASN A 71 -1.27 -12.75 -4.34
N PRO A 72 -0.42 -11.90 -3.75
CA PRO A 72 -0.46 -10.47 -4.03
C PRO A 72 -0.12 -10.20 -5.50
N GLN A 73 -0.98 -9.43 -6.16
CA GLN A 73 -0.78 -8.94 -7.51
C GLN A 73 -0.75 -7.43 -7.48
N LEU A 74 0.30 -6.88 -8.07
CA LEU A 74 0.54 -5.44 -8.13
C LEU A 74 0.96 -5.08 -9.55
N PRO A 75 0.00 -4.70 -10.42
CA PRO A 75 0.31 -4.35 -11.80
C PRO A 75 1.10 -3.03 -11.84
N GLN A 76 1.80 -2.81 -12.95
CA GLN A 76 2.51 -1.56 -13.19
C GLN A 76 1.51 -0.43 -13.52
N SER A 77 1.79 0.80 -13.08
CA SER A 77 1.07 1.97 -13.56
C SER A 77 1.47 2.29 -15.00
N GLU A 78 0.49 2.49 -15.87
CA GLU A 78 0.64 2.91 -17.25
C GLU A 78 0.58 4.44 -17.36
N ALA A 79 1.45 4.99 -18.20
CA ALA A 79 1.45 6.40 -18.52
C ALA A 79 0.22 6.76 -19.34
N GLN A 80 -0.44 7.86 -19.00
CA GLN A 80 -1.54 8.42 -19.76
C GLN A 80 -1.08 9.65 -20.53
N PHE A 81 -1.42 9.70 -21.82
CA PHE A 81 -1.10 10.81 -22.71
C PHE A 81 -2.40 11.43 -23.21
N ALA A 82 -2.44 12.77 -23.26
CA ALA A 82 -3.50 13.48 -23.97
C ALA A 82 -2.99 13.98 -25.32
N GLU A 83 -3.92 14.12 -26.27
CA GLU A 83 -3.68 14.70 -27.60
C GLU A 83 -2.61 13.96 -28.43
N GLU A 84 -2.37 12.69 -28.13
CA GLU A 84 -1.51 11.84 -28.95
C GLU A 84 -2.21 11.48 -30.27
N ASN A 85 -1.48 11.60 -31.38
CA ASN A 85 -2.01 11.41 -32.75
C ASN A 85 -3.18 12.34 -33.12
N THR A 86 -3.28 13.50 -32.46
CA THR A 86 -4.22 14.55 -32.84
C THR A 86 -3.49 15.80 -33.34
N ASN A 87 -4.20 16.68 -34.05
CA ASN A 87 -3.66 17.98 -34.48
C ASN A 87 -3.54 19.01 -33.34
N GLY A 88 -3.93 18.63 -32.11
CA GLY A 88 -3.82 19.50 -30.92
C GLY A 88 -2.38 19.61 -30.39
N SER A 89 -1.54 18.63 -30.68
CA SER A 89 -0.17 18.57 -30.17
C SER A 89 0.91 18.82 -31.24
N ILE A 90 2.07 19.35 -30.81
CA ILE A 90 3.18 19.67 -31.72
C ILE A 90 3.69 18.36 -32.36
N ASN A 91 3.55 18.26 -33.69
CA ASN A 91 3.90 17.08 -34.48
C ASN A 91 3.12 15.81 -34.09
N GLY A 92 1.90 15.93 -33.57
CA GLY A 92 1.08 14.79 -33.14
C GLY A 92 1.64 14.02 -31.93
N LYS A 93 2.67 14.57 -31.28
CA LYS A 93 3.26 14.02 -30.06
C LYS A 93 2.47 14.53 -28.87
N GLY A 94 1.62 13.65 -28.33
CA GLY A 94 0.85 13.95 -27.12
C GLY A 94 1.74 14.32 -25.94
N PHE A 95 1.14 14.88 -24.90
CA PHE A 95 1.83 15.21 -23.66
C PHE A 95 1.36 14.28 -22.53
N LEU A 96 2.30 13.93 -21.65
CA LEU A 96 2.02 13.09 -20.49
C LEU A 96 1.09 13.83 -19.54
N THR A 97 -0.11 13.30 -19.31
CA THR A 97 -1.10 13.87 -18.39
C THR A 97 -1.07 13.25 -17.01
N GLY A 98 -0.51 12.05 -16.88
CA GLY A 98 -0.39 11.38 -15.59
C GLY A 98 -0.14 9.90 -15.73
N TYR A 99 -0.51 9.16 -14.69
CA TYR A 99 -0.43 7.71 -14.61
C TYR A 99 -1.76 7.19 -14.09
N ASN A 100 -2.21 6.05 -14.58
CA ASN A 100 -3.41 5.42 -14.07
C ASN A 100 -3.23 4.94 -12.62
N ALA A 101 -4.35 4.81 -11.90
CA ALA A 101 -4.36 4.16 -10.61
C ALA A 101 -4.08 2.66 -10.76
N VAL A 102 -3.34 2.10 -9.81
CA VAL A 102 -2.96 0.69 -9.77
C VAL A 102 -3.88 -0.05 -8.82
N LYS A 103 -4.41 -1.20 -9.23
CA LYS A 103 -5.20 -2.07 -8.35
C LYS A 103 -4.33 -3.15 -7.75
N TYR A 104 -4.01 -3.04 -6.47
CA TYR A 104 -3.38 -4.12 -5.72
C TYR A 104 -4.46 -5.10 -5.29
N THR A 105 -4.26 -6.39 -5.55
CA THR A 105 -5.19 -7.46 -5.16
C THR A 105 -4.46 -8.59 -4.48
N ALA A 106 -5.13 -9.28 -3.55
CA ALA A 106 -4.63 -10.52 -2.96
C ALA A 106 -5.80 -11.32 -2.37
N GLU A 107 -5.50 -12.45 -1.73
CA GLU A 107 -6.51 -13.37 -1.20
C GLU A 107 -6.28 -13.66 0.29
N TYR A 108 -7.31 -13.49 1.11
CA TYR A 108 -7.36 -14.07 2.44
C TYR A 108 -7.85 -15.52 2.37
N VAL A 109 -7.26 -16.41 3.17
CA VAL A 109 -7.62 -17.83 3.22
C VAL A 109 -8.14 -18.18 4.62
N GLY A 110 -9.31 -18.81 4.69
CA GLY A 110 -9.90 -19.30 5.94
C GLY A 110 -10.35 -18.19 6.89
N LEU A 111 -10.75 -17.04 6.36
CA LEU A 111 -11.07 -15.87 7.17
C LEU A 111 -12.35 -16.08 8.02
N PRO A 112 -12.30 -15.94 9.35
CA PRO A 112 -13.48 -16.06 10.20
C PRO A 112 -14.50 -14.94 9.92
N ALA A 113 -15.79 -15.23 10.08
CA ALA A 113 -16.86 -14.26 9.81
C ALA A 113 -16.75 -12.98 10.66
N SER A 114 -16.25 -13.08 11.90
CA SER A 114 -16.03 -11.93 12.77
C SER A 114 -14.94 -10.98 12.23
N ILE A 115 -13.84 -11.53 11.72
CA ILE A 115 -12.76 -10.76 11.10
C ILE A 115 -13.23 -10.19 9.76
N LYS A 116 -14.06 -10.93 9.01
CA LYS A 116 -14.67 -10.44 7.77
C LYS A 116 -15.43 -9.14 7.99
N ALA A 117 -16.32 -9.13 8.99
CA ALA A 117 -17.11 -7.97 9.34
C ALA A 117 -16.26 -6.79 9.85
N GLN A 118 -15.07 -7.05 10.40
CA GLN A 118 -14.12 -5.98 10.76
C GLN A 118 -13.42 -5.41 9.54
N LEU A 119 -12.96 -6.25 8.60
CA LEU A 119 -12.35 -5.81 7.36
C LEU A 119 -13.34 -5.06 6.46
N GLU A 120 -14.62 -5.45 6.44
CA GLU A 120 -15.67 -4.74 5.68
C GLU A 120 -15.87 -3.30 6.18
N LYS A 121 -15.55 -2.98 7.46
CA LYS A 121 -15.58 -1.59 7.94
C LYS A 121 -14.53 -0.72 7.25
N MET A 122 -13.41 -1.31 6.84
CA MET A 122 -12.33 -0.60 6.14
C MET A 122 -12.74 -0.15 4.74
N GLU A 123 -13.73 -0.81 4.12
CA GLU A 123 -14.30 -0.37 2.85
C GLU A 123 -14.92 1.02 2.98
N ASN A 124 -15.57 1.30 4.11
CA ASN A 124 -16.16 2.61 4.38
C ASN A 124 -15.12 3.67 4.71
N GLU A 125 -14.06 3.31 5.43
CA GLU A 125 -13.00 4.27 5.78
C GLU A 125 -12.09 4.63 4.61
N SER A 126 -12.01 3.79 3.58
CA SER A 126 -11.09 3.98 2.45
C SER A 126 -11.74 4.55 1.19
N ARG A 127 -13.00 4.99 1.25
CA ARG A 127 -13.73 5.47 0.06
C ARG A 127 -13.02 6.65 -0.60
N ALA A 128 -12.91 6.62 -1.92
CA ALA A 128 -12.39 7.73 -2.72
C ALA A 128 -13.45 8.83 -2.95
N GLU A 129 -14.05 9.35 -1.87
CA GLU A 129 -15.06 10.42 -1.91
C GLU A 129 -14.48 11.74 -1.37
N LEU A 130 -14.97 12.88 -1.88
CA LEU A 130 -14.60 14.21 -1.37
C LEU A 130 -14.96 14.33 0.11
N GLY A 131 -13.95 14.56 0.96
CA GLY A 131 -14.13 14.75 2.41
C GLY A 131 -13.85 13.50 3.25
N VAL A 132 -13.47 12.37 2.66
CA VAL A 132 -12.92 11.23 3.39
C VAL A 132 -11.40 11.37 3.45
N ASP A 133 -10.85 11.42 4.67
CA ASP A 133 -9.40 11.37 4.85
C ASP A 133 -8.89 10.01 4.36
N PRO A 134 -8.00 9.99 3.37
CA PRO A 134 -7.53 8.73 2.81
C PRO A 134 -6.73 7.96 3.86
N VAL A 135 -6.77 6.64 3.73
CA VAL A 135 -6.03 5.71 4.58
C VAL A 135 -4.63 5.49 4.01
N GLU A 136 -3.73 5.05 4.87
CA GLU A 136 -2.36 4.73 4.53
C GLU A 136 -2.03 3.30 4.95
N MET A 137 -1.12 2.66 4.23
CA MET A 137 -0.65 1.32 4.56
C MET A 137 0.87 1.21 4.56
N ALA A 138 1.40 0.26 5.31
CA ALA A 138 2.74 -0.27 5.10
C ALA A 138 2.62 -1.75 4.71
N LEU A 139 3.31 -2.15 3.64
CA LEU A 139 3.33 -3.54 3.20
C LEU A 139 4.44 -4.29 3.95
N ILE A 140 4.14 -5.50 4.40
CA ILE A 140 5.06 -6.33 5.17
C ILE A 140 5.36 -7.59 4.38
N THR A 141 6.63 -7.91 4.25
CA THR A 141 7.14 -9.13 3.60
C THR A 141 7.39 -10.23 4.63
N PRO A 142 7.49 -11.51 4.21
CA PRO A 142 7.70 -12.63 5.12
C PRO A 142 9.05 -12.62 5.85
N ASP A 143 10.01 -11.81 5.39
CA ASP A 143 11.30 -11.57 6.05
C ASP A 143 11.30 -10.31 6.94
N ASN A 144 10.14 -9.83 7.37
CA ASN A 144 9.98 -8.67 8.26
C ASN A 144 10.51 -7.35 7.68
N ARG A 145 10.53 -7.20 6.35
CA ARG A 145 10.74 -5.88 5.73
C ARG A 145 9.42 -5.14 5.64
N ILE A 146 9.51 -3.85 5.93
CA ILE A 146 8.42 -2.89 5.91
C ILE A 146 8.64 -1.99 4.71
N ILE A 147 7.67 -1.97 3.82
CA ILE A 147 7.62 -1.10 2.65
C ILE A 147 6.67 0.06 2.98
N SER A 148 7.22 1.26 3.04
CA SER A 148 6.52 2.49 3.46
C SER A 148 7.03 3.69 2.66
N ARG A 149 6.51 4.90 2.90
CA ARG A 149 7.04 6.16 2.33
C ARG A 149 7.81 6.93 3.42
N GLY A 150 9.03 6.48 3.69
CA GLY A 150 9.79 6.95 4.84
C GLY A 150 9.09 6.55 6.15
N VAL A 151 8.75 7.55 6.97
CA VAL A 151 7.97 7.34 8.20
C VAL A 151 6.45 7.33 7.96
N ASN A 152 5.99 7.68 6.76
CA ASN A 152 4.57 7.68 6.40
C ASN A 152 4.19 6.34 5.76
N GLY A 153 2.89 6.02 5.75
CA GLY A 153 2.40 4.91 4.95
C GLY A 153 2.24 5.30 3.47
N ILE A 154 1.97 4.29 2.64
CA ILE A 154 1.58 4.42 1.25
C ILE A 154 0.08 4.73 1.23
N PRO A 155 -0.35 5.87 0.67
CA PRO A 155 -1.77 6.19 0.59
C PRO A 155 -2.49 5.21 -0.34
N PHE A 156 -3.70 4.82 0.04
CA PHE A 156 -4.56 3.99 -0.79
C PHE A 156 -6.03 4.37 -0.61
N SER A 157 -6.88 3.89 -1.52
CA SER A 157 -8.32 4.09 -1.49
C SER A 157 -9.07 2.86 -2.01
N ASN A 158 -10.39 2.85 -1.86
CA ASN A 158 -11.31 1.84 -2.35
C ASN A 158 -10.90 0.43 -1.95
N PHE A 159 -10.68 0.20 -0.64
CA PHE A 159 -10.60 -1.16 -0.12
C PHE A 159 -11.93 -1.87 -0.38
N TYR A 160 -11.86 -3.09 -0.88
CA TYR A 160 -13.01 -3.96 -1.03
C TYR A 160 -12.63 -5.39 -0.68
N LEU A 161 -13.58 -6.12 -0.11
CA LEU A 161 -13.51 -7.53 0.18
C LEU A 161 -14.56 -8.26 -0.64
N GLN A 162 -14.11 -9.17 -1.50
CA GLN A 162 -14.99 -9.98 -2.32
C GLN A 162 -15.73 -11.02 -1.47
N SER A 163 -16.87 -11.45 -2.01
CA SER A 163 -17.64 -12.56 -1.47
C SER A 163 -16.80 -13.83 -1.37
N VAL A 164 -17.19 -14.73 -0.47
CA VAL A 164 -16.47 -15.98 -0.23
C VAL A 164 -16.49 -16.84 -1.50
N GLY A 165 -15.31 -17.21 -1.99
CA GLY A 165 -15.09 -18.26 -2.97
C GLY A 165 -14.71 -19.58 -2.28
N SER A 166 -15.02 -20.71 -2.91
CA SER A 166 -14.60 -22.04 -2.47
C SER A 166 -14.08 -22.84 -3.64
N GLU A 167 -12.95 -23.53 -3.46
CA GLU A 167 -12.33 -24.39 -4.48
C GLU A 167 -12.79 -25.87 -4.36
N GLY A 168 -13.86 -26.13 -3.61
CA GLY A 168 -14.48 -27.46 -3.50
C GLY A 168 -14.30 -28.12 -2.13
N PHE A 169 -14.49 -29.44 -2.09
CA PHE A 169 -14.57 -30.21 -0.84
C PHE A 169 -13.24 -30.16 -0.06
N LYS A 170 -13.31 -29.74 1.21
CA LYS A 170 -12.17 -29.55 2.15
C LYS A 170 -11.21 -28.39 1.82
N ALA A 171 -11.44 -27.64 0.75
CA ALA A 171 -10.68 -26.42 0.50
C ALA A 171 -11.09 -25.34 1.51
N LEU A 172 -10.10 -24.58 2.01
CA LEU A 172 -10.41 -23.39 2.80
C LEU A 172 -11.07 -22.35 1.91
N ASN A 173 -12.06 -21.67 2.47
CA ASN A 173 -12.72 -20.55 1.81
C ASN A 173 -11.73 -19.43 1.55
N LYS A 174 -11.88 -18.77 0.40
CA LYS A 174 -11.05 -17.64 -0.01
C LYS A 174 -11.89 -16.37 -0.08
N ASN A 175 -11.30 -15.26 0.33
CA ASN A 175 -11.86 -13.93 0.13
C ASN A 175 -10.81 -13.09 -0.59
N GLY A 176 -11.04 -12.82 -1.88
CA GLY A 176 -10.24 -11.85 -2.61
C GLY A 176 -10.45 -10.47 -2.01
N PHE A 177 -9.42 -9.65 -1.96
CA PHE A 177 -9.55 -8.23 -1.65
C PHE A 177 -8.75 -7.41 -2.65
N GLY A 178 -9.03 -6.12 -2.69
CA GLY A 178 -8.15 -5.20 -3.38
C GLY A 178 -8.26 -3.78 -2.87
N ILE A 179 -7.30 -2.98 -3.30
CA ILE A 179 -7.18 -1.54 -3.02
C ILE A 179 -6.72 -0.83 -4.28
N SER A 180 -7.00 0.46 -4.34
CA SER A 180 -6.53 1.37 -5.38
C SER A 180 -5.38 2.20 -4.85
N LEU A 181 -4.27 2.19 -5.57
CA LEU A 181 -3.09 2.99 -5.34
C LEU A 181 -2.98 4.07 -6.41
N ASP A 182 -2.42 5.20 -6.04
CA ASP A 182 -2.16 6.28 -6.99
C ASP A 182 -1.17 5.84 -8.07
N GLY A 183 -1.22 6.51 -9.23
CA GLY A 183 -0.20 6.35 -10.23
C GLY A 183 1.18 6.69 -9.66
N LYS A 184 2.19 5.85 -9.95
CA LYS A 184 3.53 5.96 -9.36
C LYS A 184 3.56 5.90 -7.82
N TRP A 185 2.70 5.12 -7.20
CA TRP A 185 2.68 4.91 -5.75
C TRP A 185 4.05 4.49 -5.18
N ASP A 186 4.86 3.80 -5.99
CA ASP A 186 6.19 3.28 -5.67
C ASP A 186 7.26 4.37 -5.53
N VAL A 187 7.02 5.57 -6.06
CA VAL A 187 7.96 6.69 -5.96
C VAL A 187 8.10 7.13 -4.50
N GLY A 188 9.35 7.19 -4.04
CA GLY A 188 9.68 7.56 -2.66
C GLY A 188 9.39 6.46 -1.64
N THR A 189 9.07 5.24 -2.09
CA THR A 189 8.99 4.10 -1.17
C THR A 189 10.36 3.72 -0.65
N THR A 190 10.39 3.32 0.61
CA THR A 190 11.58 2.91 1.36
C THR A 190 11.33 1.54 1.96
N ILE A 191 12.41 0.79 2.14
CA ILE A 191 12.36 -0.54 2.75
C ILE A 191 13.14 -0.52 4.03
N THR A 192 12.47 -0.88 5.11
CA THR A 192 13.04 -0.92 6.46
C THR A 192 12.96 -2.34 6.99
N GLN A 193 14.09 -2.92 7.37
CA GLN A 193 14.12 -4.20 8.09
C GLN A 193 13.71 -3.98 9.55
N ALA A 194 12.68 -4.68 10.03
CA ALA A 194 12.34 -4.69 11.45
C ALA A 194 13.32 -5.58 12.24
N ASP A 195 13.61 -5.20 13.49
CA ASP A 195 14.51 -5.93 14.39
C ASP A 195 13.75 -7.02 15.20
N PHE A 196 12.50 -7.31 14.84
CA PHE A 196 11.62 -8.27 15.49
C PHE A 196 10.72 -8.95 14.45
N ASP A 197 10.03 -10.01 14.87
CA ASP A 197 9.08 -10.73 14.01
C ASP A 197 7.73 -9.99 13.94
N LEU A 198 7.60 -9.12 12.93
CA LEU A 198 6.38 -8.36 12.67
C LEU A 198 5.29 -9.21 12.02
N VAL A 199 5.65 -10.27 11.30
CA VAL A 199 4.69 -11.16 10.63
C VAL A 199 3.91 -11.97 11.65
N SER A 200 4.56 -12.43 12.72
CA SER A 200 3.95 -13.24 13.79
C SER A 200 3.14 -12.43 14.82
N LEU A 201 3.18 -11.09 14.78
CA LEU A 201 2.45 -10.27 15.74
C LEU A 201 0.95 -10.48 15.61
N ASN A 202 0.32 -11.01 16.65
CA ASN A 202 -1.12 -11.14 16.67
C ASN A 202 -1.77 -9.75 16.75
N PRO A 203 -2.76 -9.45 15.90
CA PRO A 203 -3.58 -8.27 16.11
C PRO A 203 -4.36 -8.51 17.41
N VAL A 204 -4.08 -7.73 18.45
CA VAL A 204 -4.80 -7.75 19.73
C VAL A 204 -6.17 -7.10 19.55
#